data_AF-A0A6V7KXH1-F1
#
_entry.id   AF-A0A6V7KXH1-F1
#
_cell.length_a   1.000
_cell.length_b   1.000
_cell.length_c   1.000
_cell.angle_alpha   90.00
_cell.angle_beta   90.00
_cell.angle_gamma   90.00
#
_symmetry.space_group_name_H-M   'P 1'
#
loop_
_entity.id
_entity.type
_entity.pdbx_description
1 polymer ?
#
loop_
_entity_poly.entity_id
_entity_poly.type
_entity_poly.pdbx_seq_one_letter_code
_entity_poly.pdbx_strand_id
1 'polypeptide(L)'
;SFQHRERIERLSSMDGSNNKKTEDMGRPIQVVLAHPDHTFELDEEALAEILLQDEIKDRAVVVVSVAGAFRKGKSFLLDFFLRYMNNK
;
A
#
# COMPACT_ATOMS: atom_id res chain seq x y z
N SER A 1 2.68 -12.42 -33.85
CA SER A 1 1.69 -13.18 -33.07
C SER A 1 2.39 -14.26 -32.26
N PHE A 2 2.00 -14.45 -31.00
CA PHE A 2 2.25 -15.65 -30.16
C PHE A 2 3.65 -16.01 -29.65
N GLN A 3 4.40 -15.13 -28.97
CA GLN A 3 5.49 -15.61 -28.06
C GLN A 3 5.64 -14.88 -26.71
N HIS A 4 4.80 -13.88 -26.37
CA HIS A 4 4.99 -13.14 -25.11
C HIS A 4 4.12 -13.62 -23.94
N ARG A 5 3.17 -14.54 -24.16
CA ARG A 5 2.20 -14.97 -23.12
C ARG A 5 2.67 -16.19 -22.30
N GLU A 6 3.60 -17.00 -22.78
CA GLU A 6 4.03 -18.22 -22.07
C GLU A 6 4.93 -17.97 -20.84
N ARG A 7 5.46 -16.76 -20.65
CA ARG A 7 6.29 -16.46 -19.48
C ARG A 7 5.49 -16.21 -18.21
N ILE A 8 4.23 -15.79 -18.32
CA ILE A 8 3.40 -15.41 -17.17
C ILE A 8 2.83 -16.66 -16.46
N GLU A 9 2.51 -17.72 -17.20
CA GLU A 9 1.93 -18.96 -16.63
C GLU A 9 2.96 -19.85 -15.90
N ARG A 10 4.27 -19.66 -16.08
CA ARG A 10 5.29 -20.41 -15.33
C ARG A 10 5.54 -19.87 -13.92
N LEU A 11 4.99 -18.71 -13.57
CA LEU A 11 5.12 -18.12 -12.24
C LEU A 11 3.96 -18.50 -11.29
N SER A 12 2.88 -19.13 -11.80
CA SER A 12 1.73 -19.54 -10.98
C SER A 12 1.83 -20.94 -10.39
N SER A 13 2.89 -21.70 -10.68
CA SER A 13 3.06 -23.09 -10.22
C SER A 13 4.27 -23.23 -9.29
N MET A 14 4.26 -22.50 -8.18
CA MET A 14 5.22 -22.67 -7.09
C MET A 14 4.63 -22.16 -5.78
N ASP A 15 3.51 -22.75 -5.35
CA ASP A 15 3.07 -22.65 -3.95
C ASP A 15 3.10 -24.03 -3.30
N GLY A 16 4.31 -24.38 -2.84
CA GLY A 16 4.59 -25.55 -2.02
C GLY A 16 5.27 -25.07 -0.74
N SER A 17 4.46 -24.95 0.32
CA SER A 17 4.84 -24.87 1.73
C SER A 17 6.29 -24.43 2.02
N ASN A 18 6.48 -23.14 2.24
CA ASN A 18 7.61 -22.66 3.03
C ASN A 18 7.12 -21.60 4.01
N ASN A 19 6.88 -22.06 5.24
CA ASN A 19 6.69 -21.25 6.44
C ASN A 19 7.96 -20.41 6.68
N LYS A 20 8.05 -19.25 6.03
CA LYS A 20 9.15 -18.30 6.17
C LYS A 20 8.56 -16.99 6.67
N LYS A 21 8.87 -16.67 7.92
CA LYS A 21 8.59 -15.38 8.58
C LYS A 21 8.86 -14.23 7.60
N THR A 22 7.81 -13.68 6.99
CA THR A 22 7.87 -12.36 6.34
C THR A 22 7.81 -11.34 7.45
N GLU A 23 8.99 -10.92 7.90
CA GLU A 23 9.18 -9.82 8.82
C GLU A 23 8.42 -8.57 8.37
N ASP A 24 7.57 -8.08 9.27
CA ASP A 24 7.14 -6.71 9.56
C ASP A 24 7.50 -5.57 8.59
N MET A 25 7.25 -5.76 7.30
CA MET A 25 7.42 -4.73 6.27
C MET A 25 6.06 -4.08 6.01
N GLY A 26 5.92 -2.81 6.41
CA GLY A 26 4.71 -2.03 6.15
C GLY A 26 4.31 -2.08 4.67
N ARG A 27 3.03 -2.30 4.40
CA ARG A 27 2.46 -2.40 3.04
C ARG A 27 1.59 -1.18 2.71
N PRO A 28 1.52 -0.75 1.44
CA PRO A 28 0.55 0.27 1.04
C PRO A 28 -0.87 -0.30 1.18
N ILE A 29 -1.76 0.47 1.83
CA ILE A 29 -3.19 0.16 1.95
C ILE A 29 -3.96 1.28 1.26
N GLN A 30 -4.80 0.92 0.29
CA GLN A 30 -5.65 1.87 -0.38
C GLN A 30 -6.89 2.14 0.48
N VAL A 31 -6.98 3.36 1.01
CA VAL A 31 -8.12 3.79 1.84
C VAL A 31 -9.12 4.67 1.08
N VAL A 32 -8.76 5.18 -0.11
CA VAL A 32 -9.66 5.96 -0.96
C VAL A 32 -9.67 5.37 -2.38
N LEU A 33 -10.86 5.04 -2.87
CA LEU A 33 -11.11 4.62 -4.24
C LEU A 33 -11.60 5.82 -5.03
N ALA A 34 -11.01 6.05 -6.20
CA ALA A 34 -11.43 7.07 -7.14
C ALA A 34 -12.17 6.41 -8.29
N HIS A 35 -13.41 6.83 -8.49
CA HIS A 35 -14.28 6.28 -9.54
C HIS A 35 -14.17 7.11 -10.83
N PRO A 36 -14.51 6.52 -12.00
CA PRO A 36 -14.47 7.22 -13.29
C PRO A 36 -15.45 8.40 -13.37
N ASP A 37 -16.51 8.38 -12.57
CA ASP A 37 -17.54 9.42 -12.47
C ASP A 37 -17.14 10.60 -11.57
N HIS A 38 -15.85 10.71 -11.25
CA HIS A 38 -15.28 11.72 -10.36
C HIS A 38 -15.80 11.64 -8.91
N THR A 39 -16.42 10.54 -8.51
CA THR A 39 -16.73 10.28 -7.11
C THR A 39 -15.54 9.61 -6.41
N PHE A 40 -15.49 9.78 -5.09
CA PHE A 40 -14.50 9.15 -4.24
C PHE A 40 -15.22 8.37 -3.15
N GLU A 41 -14.73 7.18 -2.88
CA GLU A 41 -15.26 6.29 -1.85
C GLU A 41 -14.16 5.99 -0.84
N LEU A 42 -14.52 6.04 0.45
CA LEU A 42 -13.62 5.73 1.55
C LEU A 42 -13.80 4.25 1.91
N ASP A 43 -12.70 3.51 1.95
CA ASP A 43 -12.67 2.17 2.50
C ASP A 43 -12.54 2.25 4.02
N GLU A 44 -13.70 2.31 4.69
CA GLU A 44 -13.79 2.43 6.15
C GLU A 44 -13.23 1.18 6.85
N GLU A 45 -13.39 -0.01 6.26
CA GLU A 45 -12.90 -1.27 6.82
C GLU A 45 -11.37 -1.29 6.83
N ALA A 46 -10.73 -0.95 5.70
CA ALA A 46 -9.29 -0.87 5.60
C ALA A 46 -8.69 0.21 6.51
N LEU A 47 -9.37 1.35 6.66
CA LEU A 47 -8.91 2.41 7.56
C LEU A 47 -9.05 2.00 9.04
N ALA A 48 -10.15 1.33 9.39
CA ALA A 48 -10.40 0.82 10.74
C ALA A 48 -9.36 -0.23 11.17
N GLU A 49 -8.97 -1.15 10.26
CA GLU A 49 -7.92 -2.14 10.51
C GLU A 49 -6.59 -1.50 10.92
N ILE A 50 -6.31 -0.29 10.45
CA ILE A 50 -5.09 0.46 10.78
C ILE A 50 -5.29 1.25 12.07
N LEU A 51 -6.32 2.08 12.17
CA LEU A 51 -6.45 3.06 13.26
C LEU A 51 -6.98 2.47 14.58
N LEU A 52 -7.71 1.35 14.55
CA LEU A 52 -8.34 0.76 15.74
C LEU A 52 -7.52 -0.35 16.40
N GLN A 53 -6.27 -0.55 15.98
CA GLN A 53 -5.37 -1.52 16.62
C GLN A 53 -5.13 -1.12 18.08
N ASP A 54 -5.22 -2.08 18.99
CA ASP A 54 -5.14 -1.85 20.44
C ASP A 54 -3.87 -1.10 20.86
N GLU A 55 -2.77 -1.28 20.13
CA GLU A 55 -1.50 -0.63 20.44
C GLU A 55 -1.50 0.88 20.14
N ILE A 56 -2.29 1.34 19.15
CA ILE A 56 -2.24 2.72 18.62
C ILE A 56 -3.56 3.50 18.75
N LYS A 57 -4.70 2.84 19.03
CA LYS A 57 -6.03 3.47 19.07
C LYS A 57 -6.13 4.67 20.04
N ASP A 58 -5.36 4.64 21.13
CA ASP A 58 -5.37 5.68 22.17
C ASP A 58 -4.20 6.68 22.03
N ARG A 59 -3.46 6.63 20.92
CA ARG A 59 -2.32 7.54 20.66
C ARG A 59 -2.77 8.74 19.82
N ALA A 60 -2.09 9.87 20.00
CA ALA A 60 -2.28 11.02 19.12
C ALA A 60 -1.81 10.70 17.69
N VAL A 61 -2.66 10.96 16.70
CA VAL A 61 -2.39 10.66 15.28
C VAL A 61 -2.07 11.94 14.51
N VAL A 62 -1.07 11.88 13.64
CA VAL A 62 -0.73 12.94 12.69
C VAL A 62 -0.93 12.39 11.28
N VAL A 63 -1.74 13.08 10.47
CA VAL A 63 -1.94 12.74 9.06
C VAL A 63 -1.04 13.61 8.19
N VAL A 64 -0.11 12.97 7.47
CA VAL A 64 0.75 13.63 6.49
C VAL A 64 0.23 13.27 5.09
N SER A 65 -0.15 14.28 4.31
CA SER A 65 -0.65 14.09 2.94
C SER A 65 0.09 14.99 1.94
N VAL A 66 0.24 14.50 0.71
CA VAL A 66 0.87 15.22 -0.39
C VAL A 66 -0.10 15.26 -1.58
N ALA A 67 -0.60 16.45 -1.91
CA ALA A 67 -1.50 16.70 -3.03
C ALA A 67 -0.81 17.53 -4.13
N GLY A 68 -1.31 17.46 -5.37
CA GLY A 68 -0.78 18.24 -6.50
C GLY A 68 -0.91 17.55 -7.85
N ALA A 69 -0.38 18.18 -8.90
CA ALA A 69 -0.56 17.73 -10.29
C ALA A 69 -0.04 16.30 -10.55
N PHE A 70 -0.69 15.61 -11.50
CA PHE A 70 -0.33 14.25 -11.89
C PHE A 70 1.10 14.20 -12.45
N ARG A 71 1.84 13.14 -12.10
CA ARG A 71 3.23 12.90 -12.56
C ARG A 71 4.27 13.96 -12.13
N LYS A 72 4.03 14.67 -11.03
CA LYS A 72 5.01 15.57 -10.38
C LYS A 72 5.85 14.89 -9.26
N GLY A 73 5.91 13.56 -9.22
CA GLY A 73 6.76 12.86 -8.25
C GLY A 73 6.21 12.79 -6.82
N LYS A 74 4.89 12.89 -6.62
CA LYS A 74 4.28 12.80 -5.27
C LYS A 74 4.62 11.50 -4.55
N SER A 75 4.52 10.36 -5.23
CA SER A 75 4.89 9.05 -4.68
C SER A 75 6.38 8.97 -4.33
N PHE A 76 7.24 9.65 -5.10
CA PHE A 76 8.67 9.72 -4.81
C PHE A 76 8.96 10.49 -3.53
N LEU A 77 8.27 11.61 -3.27
CA LEU A 77 8.39 12.34 -2.00
C LEU A 77 7.91 11.50 -0.81
N LEU A 78 6.78 10.81 -0.95
CA LEU A 78 6.27 9.93 0.11
C LEU A 78 7.26 8.79 0.42
N ASP A 79 7.90 8.22 -0.61
CA ASP A 79 8.95 7.21 -0.42
C ASP A 79 10.13 7.75 0.43
N PHE A 80 10.49 9.03 0.27
CA PHE A 80 11.51 9.67 1.10
C PHE A 80 11.09 9.78 2.57
N PHE A 81 9.82 10.12 2.84
CA PHE A 81 9.30 10.14 4.21
C PHE A 81 9.29 8.75 4.86
N LEU A 82 8.91 7.70 4.11
CA LEU A 82 8.97 6.32 4.60
C LEU A 82 10.41 5.93 4.98
N ARG A 83 11.40 6.27 4.13
CA ARG A 83 12.81 6.04 4.44
C ARG A 83 13.26 6.79 5.69
N TYR A 84 12.84 8.05 5.86
CA TYR A 84 13.16 8.85 7.04
C TYR A 84 12.58 8.25 8.32
N MET A 85 11.31 7.84 8.32
CA MET A 85 10.64 7.26 9.49
C MET A 85 11.17 5.87 9.85
N ASN A 86 11.65 5.10 8.87
CA ASN A 86 12.19 3.75 9.07
C ASN A 86 13.69 3.72 9.39
N ASN A 87 14.41 4.83 9.20
CA ASN A 87 15.81 4.95 9.61
C ASN A 87 15.87 5.28 11.11
N LYS A 88 16.28 4.30 11.92
CA LYS A 88 16.66 4.50 13.33
C LYS A 88 17.99 5.24 13.45
#